data_AF-A0A2V9N1C4-F1
#
_entry.id   AF-A0A2V9N1C4-F1
#
_cell.length_a   1.000
_cell.length_b   1.000
_cell.length_c   1.000
_cell.angle_alpha   90.00
_cell.angle_beta   90.00
_cell.angle_gamma   90.00
#
_symmetry.space_group_name_H-M   'P 1'
#
loop_
_entity.id
_entity.type
_entity.pdbx_description
1 polymer ?
#
loop_
_entity_poly.entity_id
_entity_poly.type
_entity_poly.pdbx_seq_one_letter_code
_entity_poly.pdbx_strand_id
1 'polypeptide(L)'
;MPDLPDNLATLKDDMVAFIEGHGMRRFPGYVDHEEVQAVMWKAGEDAIEGWKDFVELAKSAGSPFLTMDSWTLEKEELDSMIQRLSSAEFSSDEDLEDARWLRTYLGKTGFVQLGFAFQGVMMMYEVSTEWYDHYQRLVEVSEDFGGIAIDGSGTDEEP
;
A
#
# COMPACT_ATOMS: atom_id res chain seq x y z
N MET A 1 -18.47 -2.29 -3.01
CA MET A 1 -17.53 -1.56 -3.87
C MET A 1 -17.64 -2.14 -5.27
N PRO A 2 -17.28 -1.43 -6.35
CA PRO A 2 -17.10 -2.08 -7.64
C PRO A 2 -16.07 -3.22 -7.51
N ASP A 3 -16.31 -4.36 -8.15
CA ASP A 3 -15.41 -5.51 -8.13
C ASP A 3 -14.09 -5.15 -8.83
N LEU A 4 -13.10 -4.75 -8.05
CA LEU A 4 -11.73 -4.57 -8.53
C LEU A 4 -11.09 -5.95 -8.78
N PRO A 5 -10.21 -6.07 -9.78
CA PRO A 5 -9.51 -7.33 -10.03
C PRO A 5 -8.53 -7.62 -8.88
N ASP A 6 -8.35 -8.91 -8.59
CA ASP A 6 -7.34 -9.40 -7.63
C ASP A 6 -5.89 -9.06 -8.00
N ASN A 7 -5.64 -8.56 -9.20
CA ASN A 7 -4.31 -8.15 -9.65
C ASN A 7 -4.39 -6.80 -10.38
N LEU A 8 -3.77 -5.78 -9.80
CA LEU A 8 -3.74 -4.43 -10.34
C LEU A 8 -2.62 -4.21 -11.37
N ALA A 9 -1.88 -5.26 -11.77
CA ALA A 9 -0.79 -5.12 -12.75
C ALA A 9 -1.26 -4.53 -14.09
N THR A 10 -2.40 -4.97 -14.62
CA THR A 10 -2.98 -4.40 -15.85
C THR A 10 -3.38 -2.94 -15.65
N LEU A 11 -4.01 -2.62 -14.51
CA LEU A 11 -4.42 -1.25 -14.18
C LEU A 11 -3.20 -0.32 -14.09
N LYS A 12 -2.12 -0.78 -13.46
CA LYS A 12 -0.83 -0.09 -13.41
C LYS A 12 -0.30 0.18 -14.82
N ASP A 13 -0.27 -0.83 -15.69
CA ASP A 13 0.23 -0.67 -17.06
C ASP A 13 -0.63 0.31 -17.87
N ASP A 14 -1.96 0.27 -17.69
CA ASP A 14 -2.90 1.23 -18.29
C ASP A 14 -2.65 2.66 -17.78
N MET A 15 -2.42 2.84 -16.48
CA MET A 15 -2.05 4.13 -15.89
C MET A 15 -0.74 4.66 -16.49
N VAL A 16 0.27 3.79 -16.61
CA VAL A 16 1.56 4.12 -17.23
C VAL A 16 1.36 4.61 -18.66
N ALA A 17 0.66 3.84 -19.48
CA ALA A 17 0.41 4.17 -20.88
C ALA A 17 -0.39 5.46 -21.03
N PHE A 18 -1.39 5.68 -20.18
CA PHE A 18 -2.24 6.87 -20.23
C PHE A 18 -1.49 8.14 -19.81
N ILE A 19 -0.66 8.08 -18.76
CA ILE A 19 0.18 9.21 -18.33
C ILE A 19 1.17 9.59 -19.43
N GLU A 20 1.82 8.59 -20.06
CA GLU A 20 2.76 8.81 -21.17
C GLU A 20 2.04 9.36 -22.41
N GLY A 21 0.86 8.84 -22.74
CA GLY A 21 0.01 9.33 -23.83
C GLY A 21 -0.43 10.80 -23.63
N HIS A 22 -0.50 11.26 -22.38
CA HIS A 22 -0.78 12.66 -22.05
C HIS A 22 0.45 13.57 -22.09
N GLY A 23 1.64 13.03 -22.38
CA GLY A 23 2.91 13.75 -22.42
C GLY A 23 3.46 14.09 -21.02
N MET A 24 2.93 13.45 -19.98
CA MET A 24 3.38 13.65 -18.61
C MET A 24 4.47 12.63 -18.24
N ARG A 25 5.30 13.01 -17.27
CA ARG A 25 6.36 12.15 -16.75
C ARG A 25 5.91 11.50 -15.46
N ARG A 26 6.46 10.32 -15.19
CA ARG A 26 6.32 9.61 -13.92
C ARG A 26 7.63 9.68 -13.16
N PHE A 27 7.53 9.92 -11.87
CA PHE A 27 8.61 9.83 -10.89
C PHE A 27 8.35 8.58 -10.04
N PRO A 28 9.21 7.56 -10.09
CA PRO A 28 9.06 6.40 -9.21
C PRO A 28 9.25 6.83 -7.76
N GLY A 29 8.21 6.69 -6.94
CA GLY A 29 8.27 7.09 -5.54
C GLY A 29 6.94 6.92 -4.83
N TYR A 30 7.02 6.30 -3.66
CA TYR A 30 5.94 6.20 -2.69
C TYR A 30 5.84 7.49 -1.88
N VAL A 31 4.62 7.92 -1.59
CA VAL A 31 4.32 9.06 -0.73
C VAL A 31 3.55 8.53 0.47
N ASP A 32 4.17 8.61 1.63
CA ASP A 32 3.49 8.35 2.88
C ASP A 32 2.61 9.56 3.24
N HIS A 33 1.28 9.38 3.15
CA HIS A 33 0.32 10.44 3.40
C HIS A 33 0.17 10.79 4.89
N GLU A 34 0.75 10.00 5.80
CA GLU A 34 0.81 10.34 7.22
C GLU A 34 1.94 11.34 7.53
N GLU A 35 3.00 11.33 6.72
CA GLU A 35 4.16 12.22 6.88
C GLU A 35 4.01 13.56 6.15
N VAL A 36 3.03 13.70 5.26
CA VAL A 36 2.84 14.90 4.42
C VAL A 36 1.40 15.39 4.42
N GLN A 37 1.23 16.68 4.13
CA GLN A 37 -0.12 17.23 3.92
C GLN A 37 -0.69 16.68 2.60
N ALA A 38 -1.63 15.74 2.70
CA ALA A 38 -2.24 15.09 1.55
C ALA A 38 -3.76 15.28 1.48
N VAL A 39 -4.30 15.28 0.26
CA VAL A 39 -5.74 15.16 -0.02
C VAL A 39 -5.98 13.94 -0.88
N MET A 40 -6.78 13.01 -0.35
CA MET A 40 -7.18 11.80 -1.06
C MET A 40 -8.28 12.09 -2.08
N TRP A 41 -8.03 11.72 -3.33
CA TRP A 41 -9.00 11.75 -4.40
C TRP A 41 -10.12 10.78 -4.13
N LYS A 42 -11.36 11.23 -4.36
CA LYS A 42 -12.55 10.39 -4.27
C LYS A 42 -13.06 10.16 -5.68
N ALA A 43 -12.76 8.98 -6.23
CA ALA A 43 -13.14 8.59 -7.60
C ALA A 43 -14.67 8.47 -7.82
N GLY A 44 -15.50 8.69 -6.80
CA GLY A 44 -16.95 8.65 -6.93
C GLY A 44 -17.45 7.25 -7.26
N GLU A 45 -18.47 7.16 -8.13
CA GLU A 45 -19.09 5.89 -8.54
C GLU A 45 -18.24 5.10 -9.56
N ASP A 46 -17.26 5.73 -10.22
CA ASP A 46 -16.39 5.11 -11.21
C ASP A 46 -14.97 4.91 -10.67
N ALA A 47 -14.83 3.99 -9.71
CA ALA A 47 -13.53 3.70 -9.11
C ALA A 47 -12.52 3.10 -10.12
N ILE A 48 -13.02 2.50 -11.21
CA ILE A 48 -12.20 1.79 -12.21
C ILE A 48 -11.55 2.78 -13.19
N GLU A 49 -12.25 3.85 -13.58
CA GLU A 49 -11.72 4.85 -14.51
C GLU A 49 -11.43 6.21 -13.87
N GLY A 50 -11.88 6.48 -12.65
CA GLY A 50 -11.74 7.78 -11.99
C GLY A 50 -10.31 8.25 -11.73
N TRP A 51 -9.30 7.38 -11.93
CA TRP A 51 -7.89 7.77 -11.95
C TRP A 51 -7.50 8.55 -13.21
N LYS A 52 -8.20 8.37 -14.34
CA LYS A 52 -7.96 9.13 -15.58
C LYS A 52 -8.23 10.62 -15.35
N ASP A 53 -9.34 10.94 -14.70
CA ASP A 53 -9.70 12.30 -14.32
C ASP A 53 -8.67 12.91 -13.37
N PHE A 54 -8.11 12.12 -12.44
CA PHE A 54 -7.03 12.56 -11.56
C PHE A 54 -5.75 12.92 -12.35
N VAL A 55 -5.38 12.11 -13.34
CA VAL A 55 -4.23 12.36 -14.23
C VAL A 55 -4.48 13.60 -15.09
N GLU A 56 -5.67 13.75 -15.67
CA GLU A 56 -6.04 14.94 -16.43
C GLU A 56 -6.05 16.21 -15.57
N LEU A 57 -6.49 16.11 -14.31
CA LEU A 57 -6.43 17.20 -13.35
C LEU A 57 -4.97 17.60 -13.09
N ALA A 58 -4.08 16.65 -12.83
CA ALA A 58 -2.65 16.91 -12.64
C ALA A 58 -2.04 17.67 -13.84
N LYS A 59 -2.41 17.27 -15.05
CA LYS A 59 -2.01 17.95 -16.30
C LYS A 59 -2.56 19.38 -16.36
N SER A 60 -3.84 19.57 -16.10
CA SER A 60 -4.50 20.88 -16.15
C SER A 60 -3.95 21.85 -15.08
N ALA A 61 -3.53 21.30 -13.94
CA ALA A 61 -2.85 22.02 -12.87
C ALA A 61 -1.39 22.39 -13.21
N GLY A 62 -0.87 21.94 -14.35
CA GLY A 62 0.49 22.22 -14.79
C GLY A 62 1.56 21.40 -14.07
N SER A 63 1.20 20.23 -13.52
CA SER A 63 2.18 19.39 -12.83
C SER A 63 3.28 18.91 -13.79
N PRO A 64 4.57 19.03 -13.43
CA PRO A 64 5.67 18.60 -14.29
C PRO A 64 5.83 17.08 -14.38
N PHE A 65 5.28 16.34 -13.41
CA PHE A 65 5.27 14.88 -13.32
C PHE A 65 4.23 14.41 -12.29
N LEU A 66 3.94 13.10 -12.28
CA LEU A 66 3.25 12.41 -11.19
C LEU A 66 4.23 11.50 -10.46
N THR A 67 4.12 11.41 -9.13
CA THR A 67 4.68 10.27 -8.39
C THR A 67 3.84 9.03 -8.69
N MET A 68 4.49 7.88 -8.79
CA MET A 68 3.82 6.61 -8.95
C MET A 68 4.57 5.54 -8.19
N ASP A 69 3.81 4.74 -7.45
CA ASP A 69 4.31 3.55 -6.79
C ASP A 69 3.32 2.39 -6.94
N SER A 70 3.82 1.17 -6.78
CA SER A 70 2.99 -0.03 -6.82
C SER A 70 3.63 -1.11 -5.96
N TRP A 71 2.82 -1.83 -5.20
CA TRP A 71 3.28 -2.92 -4.37
C TRP A 71 2.77 -4.27 -4.88
N THR A 72 3.67 -5.26 -4.92
CA THR A 72 3.41 -6.63 -5.39
C THR A 72 3.82 -7.60 -4.30
N LEU A 73 2.96 -8.57 -4.01
CA LEU A 73 3.22 -9.53 -2.94
C LEU A 73 4.38 -10.45 -3.32
N GLU A 74 5.52 -10.26 -2.65
CA GLU A 74 6.69 -11.10 -2.82
C GLU A 74 6.64 -12.32 -1.89
N LYS A 75 7.27 -13.42 -2.34
CA LYS A 75 7.25 -14.67 -1.59
C LYS A 75 8.03 -14.54 -0.28
N GLU A 76 9.18 -13.90 -0.34
CA GLU A 76 10.10 -13.71 0.77
C GLU A 76 9.44 -12.88 1.89
N GLU A 77 8.70 -11.83 1.53
CA GLU A 77 7.92 -11.01 2.46
C GLU A 77 6.81 -11.83 3.15
N LEU A 78 6.04 -12.59 2.36
CA LEU A 78 4.97 -13.43 2.88
C LEU A 78 5.48 -14.54 3.81
N ASP A 79 6.54 -15.23 3.41
CA ASP A 79 7.12 -16.32 4.21
C ASP A 79 7.70 -15.77 5.53
N SER A 80 8.32 -14.58 5.51
CA SER A 80 8.79 -13.88 6.70
C SER A 80 7.62 -13.52 7.64
N MET A 81 6.53 -12.98 7.11
CA MET A 81 5.33 -12.66 7.89
C MET A 81 4.70 -13.91 8.53
N ILE A 82 4.52 -14.99 7.77
CA ILE A 82 4.00 -16.26 8.28
C ILE A 82 4.90 -16.79 9.40
N GLN A 83 6.22 -16.72 9.24
CA GLN A 83 7.15 -17.17 10.26
C GLN A 83 6.99 -16.36 11.56
N ARG A 84 6.94 -15.02 11.47
CA ARG A 84 6.74 -14.13 12.63
C ARG A 84 5.44 -14.46 13.36
N LEU A 85 4.33 -14.54 12.63
CA LEU A 85 3.03 -14.91 13.19
C LEU A 85 3.11 -16.28 13.87
N SER A 86 3.70 -17.29 13.23
CA SER A 86 3.79 -18.64 13.82
C SER A 86 4.63 -18.73 15.10
N SER A 87 5.51 -17.76 15.32
CA SER A 87 6.37 -17.69 16.51
C SER A 87 5.85 -16.76 17.60
N ALA A 88 4.79 -15.99 17.34
CA ALA A 88 4.23 -15.06 18.30
C ALA A 88 3.28 -15.79 19.26
N GLU A 89 3.47 -15.64 20.58
CA GLU A 89 2.63 -16.30 21.58
C GLU A 89 1.16 -15.85 21.57
N PHE A 90 0.86 -14.73 20.90
CA PHE A 90 -0.47 -14.11 20.86
C PHE A 90 -1.09 -14.06 19.45
N SER A 91 -0.48 -14.68 18.43
CA SER A 91 -1.11 -14.79 17.11
C SER A 91 -2.33 -15.72 17.17
N SER A 92 -3.44 -15.36 16.54
CA SER A 92 -4.59 -16.25 16.44
C SER A 92 -4.42 -17.28 15.33
N ASP A 93 -5.13 -18.41 15.42
CA ASP A 93 -5.20 -19.39 14.33
C ASP A 93 -5.81 -18.78 13.05
N GLU A 94 -6.68 -17.78 13.21
CA GLU A 94 -7.31 -17.02 12.11
C GLU A 94 -6.26 -16.18 11.35
N ASP A 95 -5.36 -15.48 12.05
CA ASP A 95 -4.27 -14.69 11.43
C ASP A 95 -3.34 -15.59 10.60
N LEU A 96 -3.06 -16.80 11.10
CA LEU A 96 -2.26 -17.79 10.38
C LEU A 96 -2.98 -18.37 9.16
N GLU A 97 -4.30 -18.53 9.23
CA GLU A 97 -5.11 -18.95 8.09
C GLU A 97 -5.17 -17.85 7.02
N ASP A 98 -5.42 -16.61 7.40
CA ASP A 98 -5.40 -15.44 6.52
C ASP A 98 -4.03 -15.29 5.84
N ALA A 99 -2.93 -15.41 6.59
CA ALA A 99 -1.58 -15.35 6.03
C ALA A 99 -1.30 -16.50 5.04
N ARG A 100 -1.86 -17.69 5.27
CA ARG A 100 -1.74 -18.82 4.32
C ARG A 100 -2.60 -18.60 3.08
N TRP A 101 -3.78 -17.98 3.21
CA TRP A 101 -4.65 -17.64 2.08
C TRP A 101 -3.99 -16.65 1.11
N LEU A 102 -3.21 -15.69 1.64
CA LEU A 102 -2.44 -14.72 0.84
C LEU A 102 -1.49 -15.36 -0.18
N ARG A 103 -1.08 -16.63 0.01
CA ARG A 103 -0.26 -17.37 -0.99
C ARG A 103 -0.91 -17.44 -2.37
N THR A 104 -2.24 -17.35 -2.45
CA THR A 104 -3.00 -17.32 -3.70
C THR A 104 -2.75 -16.05 -4.54
N TYR A 105 -2.16 -15.02 -3.93
CA TYR A 105 -1.90 -13.71 -4.54
C TYR A 105 -0.41 -13.43 -4.77
N LEU A 106 0.47 -14.42 -4.56
CA LEU A 106 1.90 -14.28 -4.82
C LEU A 106 2.19 -13.78 -6.25
N GLY A 107 3.00 -12.74 -6.36
CA GLY A 107 3.34 -12.09 -7.63
C GLY A 107 2.25 -11.21 -8.23
N LYS A 108 1.10 -11.03 -7.54
CA LYS A 108 0.06 -10.08 -7.96
C LYS A 108 0.31 -8.72 -7.34
N THR A 109 -0.03 -7.66 -8.07
CA THR A 109 0.03 -6.28 -7.59
C THR A 109 -1.25 -5.99 -6.80
N GLY A 110 -1.08 -5.63 -5.53
CA GLY A 110 -2.19 -5.39 -4.59
C GLY A 110 -2.48 -3.92 -4.34
N PHE A 111 -1.56 -3.03 -4.69
CA PHE A 111 -1.67 -1.60 -4.45
C PHE A 111 -1.02 -0.80 -5.57
N VAL A 112 -1.65 0.31 -5.94
CA VAL A 112 -1.10 1.32 -6.86
C VAL A 112 -1.42 2.71 -6.31
N GLN A 113 -0.40 3.57 -6.29
CA GLN A 113 -0.50 4.96 -5.84
C GLN A 113 -0.09 5.90 -6.98
N LEU A 114 -0.85 6.97 -7.15
CA LEU A 114 -0.49 8.13 -7.96
C LEU A 114 -0.52 9.38 -7.08
N GLY A 115 0.42 10.29 -7.30
CA GLY A 115 0.45 11.56 -6.59
C GLY A 115 0.94 12.70 -7.45
N PHE A 116 0.53 13.92 -7.13
CA PHE A 116 1.20 15.13 -7.62
C PHE A 116 1.13 16.25 -6.59
N ALA A 117 2.18 17.06 -6.54
CA ALA A 117 2.23 18.21 -5.66
C ALA A 117 1.46 19.39 -6.28
N PHE A 118 0.58 20.01 -5.51
CA PHE A 118 -0.10 21.24 -5.89
C PHE A 118 -0.09 22.22 -4.70
N GLN A 119 0.61 23.35 -4.87
CA GLN A 119 0.70 24.41 -3.86
C GLN A 119 1.12 23.93 -2.46
N GLY A 120 2.05 22.96 -2.40
CA GLY A 120 2.56 22.41 -1.14
C GLY A 120 1.68 21.33 -0.51
N VAL A 121 0.62 20.91 -1.19
CA VAL A 121 -0.24 19.80 -0.79
C VAL A 121 -0.09 18.66 -1.79
N MET A 122 0.03 17.43 -1.30
CA MET A 122 0.03 16.23 -2.14
C MET A 122 -1.40 15.85 -2.49
N MET A 123 -1.73 15.86 -3.77
CA MET A 123 -2.97 15.28 -4.27
C MET A 123 -2.68 13.80 -4.56
N MET A 124 -3.49 12.91 -3.99
CA MET A 124 -3.20 11.47 -3.99
C MET A 124 -4.38 10.69 -4.55
N TYR A 125 -4.09 9.66 -5.33
CA TYR A 125 -5.02 8.62 -5.72
C TYR A 125 -4.41 7.28 -5.33
N GLU A 126 -5.21 6.45 -4.66
CA GLU A 126 -4.81 5.12 -4.23
C GLU A 126 -5.89 4.12 -4.60
N VAL A 127 -5.44 2.93 -4.98
CA VAL A 127 -6.30 1.78 -5.19
C VAL A 127 -5.61 0.56 -4.61
N SER A 128 -6.34 -0.16 -3.77
CA SER A 128 -5.93 -1.43 -3.19
C SER A 128 -6.94 -2.53 -3.54
N THR A 129 -6.44 -3.75 -3.61
CA THR A 129 -7.26 -4.96 -3.61
C THR A 129 -7.66 -5.32 -2.18
N GLU A 130 -8.78 -6.01 -2.00
CA GLU A 130 -9.20 -6.47 -0.66
C GLU A 130 -8.11 -7.29 0.04
N TRP A 131 -7.46 -8.22 -0.66
CA TRP A 131 -6.40 -9.04 -0.07
C TRP A 131 -5.16 -8.22 0.35
N TYR A 132 -4.91 -7.05 -0.26
CA TYR A 132 -3.85 -6.14 0.16
C TYR A 132 -4.20 -5.46 1.49
N ASP A 133 -5.45 -5.06 1.68
CA ASP A 133 -5.91 -4.49 2.95
C ASP A 133 -5.81 -5.53 4.08
N HIS A 134 -6.09 -6.81 3.77
CA HIS A 134 -5.84 -7.92 4.70
C HIS A 134 -4.35 -8.10 5.01
N TYR A 135 -3.48 -8.00 4.00
CA TYR A 135 -2.03 -8.06 4.19
C TYR A 135 -1.53 -6.94 5.10
N GLN A 136 -1.95 -5.68 4.88
CA GLN A 136 -1.56 -4.54 5.71
C GLN A 136 -1.92 -4.75 7.19
N ARG A 137 -3.15 -5.23 7.46
CA ARG A 137 -3.58 -5.57 8.82
C ARG A 137 -2.69 -6.63 9.48
N LEU A 138 -2.31 -7.67 8.74
CA LEU A 138 -1.42 -8.72 9.26
C LEU A 138 0.00 -8.21 9.51
N VAL A 139 0.48 -7.26 8.70
CA VAL A 139 1.77 -6.59 8.94
C VAL A 139 1.71 -5.84 10.26
N GLU A 140 0.71 -4.99 10.47
CA GLU A 140 0.50 -4.24 11.73
C GLU A 140 0.50 -5.18 12.95
N VAL A 141 -0.29 -6.27 12.87
CA VAL A 141 -0.35 -7.30 13.92
C VAL A 141 1.02 -7.95 14.16
N SER A 142 1.76 -8.26 13.09
CA SER A 142 3.08 -8.89 13.21
C SER A 142 4.15 -7.96 13.80
N GLU A 143 4.02 -6.65 13.60
CA GLU A 143 4.96 -5.64 14.09
C GLU A 143 4.72 -5.30 15.57
N ASP A 144 3.46 -5.28 16.02
CA ASP A 144 3.11 -5.11 17.44
C ASP A 144 3.76 -6.17 18.34
N PHE A 145 3.93 -7.39 17.84
CA PHE A 145 4.60 -8.48 18.59
C PHE A 145 6.13 -8.33 18.66
N GLY A 146 6.74 -7.50 17.81
CA GLY A 146 8.16 -7.19 17.84
C GLY A 146 8.56 -6.14 18.88
N GLY A 147 7.60 -5.40 19.43
CA GLY A 147 7.82 -4.26 20.33
C GLY A 147 8.02 -4.60 21.82
N ILE A 148 7.74 -5.83 22.27
CA ILE A 148 7.90 -6.23 23.67
C ILE A 148 9.31 -6.79 23.90
N ALA A 149 10.33 -5.93 23.74
CA ALA A 149 11.58 -6.14 24.45
C ALA A 149 11.32 -5.85 25.93
N ILE A 150 11.06 -6.92 26.69
CA ILE A 150 10.97 -6.91 28.16
C ILE A 150 12.21 -6.20 28.71
N ASP A 151 12.02 -5.03 29.32
CA ASP A 151 13.01 -4.40 30.18
C ASP A 151 13.27 -5.32 31.37
N GLY A 152 14.31 -6.13 31.25
CA GLY A 152 14.68 -7.18 32.17
C GLY A 152 16.10 -6.98 32.71
N SER A 153 16.41 -5.83 33.30
CA SER A 153 17.54 -5.72 34.22
C SER A 153 17.43 -4.52 35.16
N GLY A 154 16.61 -4.65 36.19
CA GLY A 154 16.66 -3.83 37.40
C GLY A 154 16.69 -4.74 38.61
N THR A 155 17.79 -5.48 38.80
CA THR A 155 17.99 -6.29 40.01
C THR A 155 18.20 -5.35 41.20
N ASP A 156 17.30 -5.43 42.18
CA ASP A 156 17.50 -4.93 43.54
C ASP A 156 18.84 -5.43 44.11
N GLU A 157 19.72 -4.52 44.48
CA GLU A 157 20.77 -4.77 45.49
C GLU A 157 21.09 -3.46 46.24
N GLU A 158 20.33 -3.23 47.32
CA GLU A 158 20.65 -2.26 48.38
C GLU A 158 21.57 -2.94 49.42
N PRO A 159 22.69 -2.30 49.82
CA PRO A 159 23.35 -2.56 51.10
C PRO A 159 23.09 -1.47 52.15
#